data_AF-A0A8T5PQY0-F1
#
_entry.id   AF-A0A8T5PQY0-F1
#
_cell.length_a   1.000
_cell.length_b   1.000
_cell.length_c   1.000
_cell.angle_alpha   90.00
_cell.angle_beta   90.00
_cell.angle_gamma   90.00
#
_symmetry.space_group_name_H-M   'P 1'
#
loop_
_entity.id
_entity.type
_entity.pdbx_description
1 polymer ?
#
loop_
_entity_poly.entity_id
_entity_poly.type
_entity_poly.pdbx_seq_one_letter_code
_entity_poly.pdbx_strand_id
1 'polypeptide(L)'
;ETWIEEQKINASDGETQDKFGTSVSITQNYAIIGAYGKDDKGNNSGSAYVFDNIGSIWNLDEKITAFDGEEEDAFGFSVSIEDDYGIIGACFNDEFCNNSGSAYVFRGHNQPPNIPTISGPGRGIPDKKYEYKFSSIDPEGDDIKYHIDWGDNNISTDFYPSGINLWLNYTWSQQGDFTIKVKTEDICGLVSPEATFEVILPRTKKASIITIPNFFKQHLNLFSIFKLFLYRLGLNY
;
A
#
# COMPACT_ATOMS: atom_id res chain seq x y z
N GLU A 1 -40.19 -5.16 -20.26
CA GLU A 1 -38.81 -5.66 -20.06
C GLU A 1 -38.84 -7.17 -20.17
N THR A 2 -37.81 -7.76 -20.78
CA THR A 2 -37.73 -9.21 -21.02
C THR A 2 -36.41 -9.69 -20.41
N TRP A 3 -36.50 -10.68 -19.53
CA TRP A 3 -35.31 -11.35 -18.98
C TRP A 3 -34.64 -12.18 -20.07
N ILE A 4 -33.32 -12.07 -20.18
CA ILE A 4 -32.49 -12.82 -21.11
C ILE A 4 -31.46 -13.57 -20.28
N GLU A 5 -31.28 -14.87 -20.56
CA GLU A 5 -30.19 -15.64 -19.96
C GLU A 5 -28.87 -15.18 -20.57
N GLU A 6 -28.03 -14.51 -19.78
CA GLU A 6 -26.70 -14.07 -20.22
C GLU A 6 -25.69 -15.22 -20.20
N GLN A 7 -25.71 -16.03 -19.13
CA GLN A 7 -24.79 -17.13 -18.95
C GLN A 7 -25.35 -18.18 -18.00
N LYS A 8 -25.07 -19.46 -18.29
CA LYS A 8 -25.21 -20.57 -17.35
C LYS A 8 -23.85 -20.95 -16.80
N ILE A 9 -23.74 -20.96 -15.47
CA ILE A 9 -22.50 -21.31 -14.75
C ILE A 9 -22.65 -22.72 -14.17
N ASN A 10 -21.63 -23.55 -14.33
CA ASN A 10 -21.51 -24.86 -13.67
C ASN A 10 -20.18 -24.92 -12.92
N ALA A 11 -20.11 -25.68 -11.83
CA ALA A 11 -18.82 -26.06 -11.23
C ALA A 11 -17.98 -26.85 -12.25
N SER A 12 -16.71 -26.47 -12.40
CA SER A 12 -15.76 -27.15 -13.30
C SER A 12 -15.43 -28.57 -12.83
N ASP A 13 -15.61 -28.84 -11.54
CA ASP A 13 -15.36 -30.09 -10.84
C ASP A 13 -16.64 -30.68 -10.22
N GLY A 14 -17.81 -30.36 -10.79
CA GLY A 14 -19.10 -30.80 -10.25
C GLY A 14 -19.30 -32.31 -10.34
N GLU A 15 -19.61 -32.92 -9.21
CA GLU A 15 -19.92 -34.33 -9.03
C GLU A 15 -21.37 -34.54 -8.55
N THR A 16 -21.74 -35.81 -8.37
CA THR A 16 -23.10 -36.18 -7.99
C THR A 16 -23.37 -35.77 -6.55
N GLN A 17 -24.43 -34.98 -6.33
CA GLN A 17 -24.85 -34.46 -5.02
C GLN A 17 -24.03 -33.30 -4.45
N ASP A 18 -23.11 -32.68 -5.20
CA ASP A 18 -22.32 -31.51 -4.73
C ASP A 18 -23.14 -30.29 -4.33
N LYS A 19 -24.40 -30.22 -4.79
CA LYS A 19 -25.36 -29.14 -4.51
C LYS A 19 -24.87 -27.74 -4.91
N PHE A 20 -24.02 -27.65 -5.93
CA PHE A 20 -23.63 -26.37 -6.52
C PHE A 20 -24.86 -25.55 -6.90
N GLY A 21 -24.90 -24.28 -6.47
CA GLY A 21 -26.04 -23.39 -6.69
C GLY A 21 -27.08 -23.43 -5.57
N THR A 22 -26.81 -24.07 -4.44
CA THR A 22 -27.75 -24.07 -3.29
C THR A 22 -27.94 -22.69 -2.71
N SER A 23 -26.87 -21.91 -2.65
CA SER A 23 -26.86 -20.54 -2.17
C SER A 23 -26.09 -19.69 -3.17
N VAL A 24 -26.57 -18.48 -3.40
CA VAL A 24 -25.98 -17.54 -4.36
C VAL A 24 -26.05 -16.12 -3.82
N SER A 25 -24.98 -15.36 -4.02
CA SER A 25 -24.95 -13.91 -3.78
C SER A 25 -24.09 -13.25 -4.86
N ILE A 26 -24.43 -12.03 -5.25
CA ILE A 26 -23.85 -11.37 -6.43
C ILE A 26 -23.70 -9.86 -6.20
N THR A 27 -22.58 -9.31 -6.65
CA THR A 27 -22.33 -7.88 -6.82
C THR A 27 -22.14 -7.58 -8.32
N GLN A 28 -21.76 -6.34 -8.67
CA GLN A 28 -21.47 -6.01 -10.07
C GLN A 28 -20.31 -6.85 -10.65
N ASN A 29 -19.31 -7.14 -9.82
CA ASN A 29 -18.04 -7.73 -10.25
C ASN A 29 -17.89 -9.19 -9.80
N TYR A 30 -18.57 -9.60 -8.73
CA TYR A 30 -18.35 -10.88 -8.07
C TYR A 30 -19.64 -11.65 -7.86
N ALA A 31 -19.56 -12.97 -7.90
CA ALA A 31 -20.61 -13.87 -7.46
C ALA A 31 -20.02 -14.97 -6.60
N ILE A 32 -20.65 -15.27 -5.46
CA ILE A 32 -20.33 -16.43 -4.64
C ILE A 32 -21.45 -17.46 -4.80
N ILE A 33 -21.08 -18.69 -5.11
CA ILE A 33 -22.00 -19.82 -5.29
C ILE A 33 -21.61 -20.94 -4.32
N GLY A 34 -22.52 -21.31 -3.42
CA GLY A 34 -22.31 -22.38 -2.47
C GLY A 34 -22.60 -23.77 -3.03
N ALA A 35 -21.82 -24.75 -2.56
CA ALA A 35 -21.91 -26.17 -2.90
C ALA A 35 -21.66 -27.01 -1.63
N TYR A 36 -22.64 -27.02 -0.73
CA TYR A 36 -22.47 -27.63 0.60
C TYR A 36 -22.31 -29.15 0.58
N GLY A 37 -22.63 -29.81 -0.53
CA GLY A 37 -22.46 -31.24 -0.70
C GLY A 37 -21.11 -31.65 -1.28
N LYS A 38 -20.15 -30.72 -1.42
CA LYS A 38 -18.79 -31.06 -1.88
C LYS A 38 -18.05 -31.89 -0.85
N ASP A 39 -17.23 -32.81 -1.35
CA ASP A 39 -16.55 -33.82 -0.53
C ASP A 39 -15.03 -33.60 -0.41
N ASP A 40 -14.54 -32.39 -0.67
CA ASP A 40 -13.10 -32.08 -0.75
C ASP A 40 -12.30 -32.44 0.51
N LYS A 41 -12.91 -32.26 1.69
CA LYS A 41 -12.30 -32.55 3.00
C LYS A 41 -13.02 -33.63 3.80
N GLY A 42 -13.96 -34.32 3.18
CA GLY A 42 -14.88 -35.24 3.85
C GLY A 42 -16.29 -35.09 3.29
N ASN A 43 -17.11 -36.12 3.46
CA ASN A 43 -18.47 -36.16 2.92
C ASN A 43 -19.29 -34.94 3.37
N ASN A 44 -19.86 -34.16 2.45
CA ASN A 44 -20.54 -32.89 2.69
C ASN A 44 -19.74 -31.87 3.52
N SER A 45 -18.41 -31.88 3.43
CA SER A 45 -17.57 -30.82 4.02
C SER A 45 -17.85 -29.45 3.40
N GLY A 46 -18.25 -29.46 2.12
CA GLY A 46 -18.76 -28.30 1.41
C GLY A 46 -17.69 -27.42 0.78
N SER A 47 -18.11 -26.55 -0.12
CA SER A 47 -17.26 -25.55 -0.79
C SER A 47 -18.09 -24.34 -1.21
N ALA A 48 -17.41 -23.23 -1.51
CA ALA A 48 -17.98 -22.11 -2.23
C ALA A 48 -17.10 -21.74 -3.42
N TYR A 49 -17.69 -21.16 -4.45
CA TYR A 49 -17.02 -20.79 -5.67
C TYR A 49 -17.21 -19.30 -5.92
N VAL A 50 -16.11 -18.58 -6.11
CA VAL A 50 -16.08 -17.15 -6.43
C VAL A 50 -15.90 -16.99 -7.92
N PHE A 51 -16.77 -16.19 -8.53
CA PHE A 51 -16.74 -15.88 -9.96
C PHE A 51 -16.56 -14.39 -10.18
N ASP A 52 -15.71 -14.05 -11.15
CA ASP A 52 -15.42 -12.69 -11.58
C ASP A 52 -16.11 -12.36 -12.90
N ASN A 53 -16.77 -11.21 -12.96
CA ASN A 53 -17.37 -10.68 -14.18
C ASN A 53 -16.36 -9.83 -14.97
N ILE A 54 -15.77 -10.43 -16.01
CA ILE A 54 -14.84 -9.75 -16.91
C ILE A 54 -15.54 -9.53 -18.25
N GLY A 55 -16.02 -8.31 -18.47
CA GLY A 55 -16.63 -7.93 -19.75
C GLY A 55 -17.94 -8.67 -20.08
N SER A 56 -18.80 -8.89 -19.08
CA SER A 56 -20.05 -9.67 -19.17
C SER A 56 -19.85 -11.19 -19.29
N ILE A 57 -18.68 -11.68 -18.89
CA ILE A 57 -18.36 -13.11 -18.82
C ILE A 57 -17.98 -13.42 -17.38
N TRP A 58 -18.73 -14.32 -16.75
CA TRP A 58 -18.44 -14.83 -15.42
C TRP A 58 -17.43 -15.97 -15.51
N ASN A 59 -16.25 -15.75 -14.96
CA ASN A 59 -15.16 -16.72 -14.93
C ASN A 59 -14.94 -17.19 -13.49
N LEU A 60 -14.65 -18.47 -13.29
CA LEU A 60 -14.26 -18.97 -11.98
C LEU A 60 -12.92 -18.32 -11.60
N ASP A 61 -12.91 -17.58 -10.49
CA ASP A 61 -11.70 -16.99 -9.92
C ASP A 61 -11.09 -17.97 -8.90
N GLU A 62 -11.87 -18.33 -7.88
CA GLU A 62 -11.39 -19.19 -6.80
C GLU A 62 -12.46 -20.19 -6.33
N LYS A 63 -12.02 -21.38 -5.89
CA LYS A 63 -12.81 -22.31 -5.09
C LYS A 63 -12.31 -22.27 -3.65
N ILE A 64 -13.21 -21.99 -2.72
CA ILE A 64 -12.94 -21.82 -1.29
C ILE A 64 -13.45 -23.04 -0.53
N THR A 65 -12.61 -23.54 0.39
CA THR A 65 -12.98 -24.52 1.43
C THR A 65 -12.66 -23.92 2.80
N ALA A 66 -13.42 -24.30 3.83
CA ALA A 66 -13.08 -23.94 5.21
C ALA A 66 -11.71 -24.53 5.57
N PHE A 67 -10.83 -23.76 6.22
CA PHE A 67 -9.47 -24.22 6.59
C PHE A 67 -9.52 -25.46 7.48
N ASP A 68 -10.43 -25.41 8.44
CA ASP A 68 -10.84 -26.39 9.44
C ASP A 68 -12.04 -27.25 8.99
N GLY A 69 -12.43 -27.18 7.70
CA GLY A 69 -13.60 -27.91 7.22
C GLY A 69 -13.43 -29.42 7.34
N GLU A 70 -14.40 -30.08 7.95
CA GLU A 70 -14.46 -31.52 8.18
C GLU A 70 -15.73 -32.14 7.56
N GLU A 71 -15.88 -33.45 7.68
CA GLU A 71 -17.09 -34.17 7.24
C GLU A 71 -18.37 -33.58 7.88
N GLU A 72 -19.42 -33.46 7.07
CA GLU A 72 -20.77 -32.98 7.42
C GLU A 72 -20.91 -31.49 7.78
N ASP A 73 -19.84 -30.70 7.81
CA ASP A 73 -19.88 -29.26 8.15
C ASP A 73 -20.79 -28.41 7.26
N ALA A 74 -21.00 -28.84 6.01
CA ALA A 74 -21.82 -28.19 5.00
C ALA A 74 -21.39 -26.74 4.70
N PHE A 75 -20.08 -26.48 4.57
CA PHE A 75 -19.57 -25.17 4.16
C PHE A 75 -20.15 -24.75 2.79
N GLY A 76 -20.62 -23.51 2.66
CA GLY A 76 -21.33 -23.06 1.46
C GLY A 76 -22.84 -23.31 1.51
N PHE A 77 -23.40 -23.74 2.65
CA PHE A 77 -24.85 -23.83 2.82
C PHE A 77 -25.55 -22.48 2.68
N SER A 78 -24.89 -21.41 3.13
CA SER A 78 -25.33 -20.03 2.91
C SER A 78 -24.15 -19.16 2.52
N VAL A 79 -24.39 -18.18 1.65
CA VAL A 79 -23.38 -17.21 1.21
C VAL A 79 -23.99 -15.81 1.14
N SER A 80 -23.17 -14.80 1.41
CA SER A 80 -23.48 -13.39 1.19
C SER A 80 -22.21 -12.69 0.73
N ILE A 81 -22.34 -11.70 -0.14
CA ILE A 81 -21.24 -10.83 -0.53
C ILE A 81 -21.73 -9.38 -0.58
N GLU A 82 -20.96 -8.49 0.04
CA GLU A 82 -21.15 -7.05 -0.02
C GLU A 82 -19.77 -6.38 0.02
N ASP A 83 -19.55 -5.44 -0.90
CA ASP A 83 -18.26 -4.79 -1.11
C ASP A 83 -17.11 -5.82 -1.18
N ASP A 84 -16.12 -5.69 -0.30
CA ASP A 84 -14.96 -6.58 -0.25
C ASP A 84 -15.16 -7.78 0.66
N TYR A 85 -16.34 -7.97 1.25
CA TYR A 85 -16.57 -9.04 2.22
C TYR A 85 -17.52 -10.11 1.68
N GLY A 86 -17.04 -11.35 1.65
CA GLY A 86 -17.85 -12.55 1.47
C GLY A 86 -18.02 -13.26 2.80
N ILE A 87 -19.24 -13.70 3.13
CA ILE A 87 -19.50 -14.54 4.30
C ILE A 87 -20.05 -15.88 3.81
N ILE A 88 -19.46 -16.96 4.29
CA ILE A 88 -19.87 -18.33 3.96
C ILE A 88 -20.19 -19.08 5.25
N GLY A 89 -21.39 -19.66 5.32
CA GLY A 89 -21.84 -20.44 6.46
C GLY A 89 -21.58 -21.94 6.29
N ALA A 90 -21.17 -22.58 7.38
CA ALA A 90 -21.12 -24.02 7.59
C ALA A 90 -22.04 -24.36 8.77
N CYS A 91 -23.33 -24.57 8.50
CA CYS A 91 -24.34 -24.60 9.56
C CYS A 91 -24.28 -25.86 10.45
N PHE A 92 -23.46 -26.84 10.08
CA PHE A 92 -23.29 -28.09 10.83
C PHE A 92 -21.88 -28.26 11.41
N ASN A 93 -21.01 -27.25 11.26
CA ASN A 93 -19.71 -27.30 11.91
C ASN A 93 -19.83 -27.44 13.43
N ASP A 94 -19.00 -28.30 14.01
CA ASP A 94 -19.11 -28.76 15.40
C ASP A 94 -17.94 -28.38 16.31
N GLU A 95 -17.09 -27.43 15.88
CA GLU A 95 -15.88 -26.99 16.60
C GLU A 95 -16.12 -26.72 18.09
N PHE A 96 -17.26 -26.08 18.42
CA PHE A 96 -17.64 -25.77 19.79
C PHE A 96 -18.64 -26.75 20.41
N CYS A 97 -19.68 -27.13 19.68
CA CYS A 97 -20.72 -28.08 20.08
C CYS A 97 -21.31 -28.75 18.83
N ASN A 98 -21.92 -29.93 18.98
CA ASN A 98 -22.56 -30.63 17.86
C ASN A 98 -23.48 -29.71 17.04
N ASN A 99 -23.14 -29.50 15.77
CA ASN A 99 -23.83 -28.63 14.82
C ASN A 99 -24.08 -27.21 15.36
N SER A 100 -23.14 -26.63 16.11
CA SER A 100 -23.22 -25.22 16.53
C SER A 100 -23.18 -24.25 15.35
N GLY A 101 -22.58 -24.69 14.25
CA GLY A 101 -22.37 -23.93 13.04
C GLY A 101 -21.23 -22.92 13.18
N SER A 102 -20.67 -22.57 12.04
CA SER A 102 -19.61 -21.56 11.89
C SER A 102 -19.92 -20.66 10.69
N ALA A 103 -19.43 -19.42 10.76
CA ALA A 103 -19.51 -18.45 9.67
C ALA A 103 -18.11 -17.89 9.41
N TYR A 104 -17.70 -17.99 8.15
CA TYR A 104 -16.36 -17.64 7.72
C TYR A 104 -16.43 -16.35 6.92
N VAL A 105 -15.70 -15.34 7.37
CA VAL A 105 -15.61 -14.05 6.70
C VAL A 105 -14.35 -14.05 5.84
N PHE A 106 -14.54 -13.88 4.54
CA PHE A 106 -13.51 -13.72 3.54
C PHE A 106 -13.48 -12.27 3.10
N ARG A 107 -12.28 -11.77 2.85
CA ARG A 107 -12.08 -10.47 2.24
C ARG A 107 -11.56 -10.67 0.82
N GLY A 108 -12.34 -10.25 -0.17
CA GLY A 108 -11.97 -10.26 -1.59
C GLY A 108 -11.03 -9.12 -1.94
N HIS A 109 -10.32 -9.28 -3.07
CA HIS A 109 -9.49 -8.30 -3.78
C HIS A 109 -8.94 -7.12 -2.96
N ASN A 110 -7.86 -7.38 -2.23
CA ASN A 110 -7.02 -6.33 -1.70
C ASN A 110 -6.05 -5.84 -2.80
N GLN A 111 -6.05 -4.56 -3.15
CA GLN A 111 -5.07 -3.97 -4.05
C GLN A 111 -3.95 -3.33 -3.24
N PRO A 112 -2.72 -3.26 -3.78
CA PRO A 112 -1.68 -2.51 -3.11
C PRO A 112 -2.08 -1.03 -3.05
N PRO A 113 -1.67 -0.30 -1.98
CA PRO A 113 -1.90 1.13 -1.91
C PRO A 113 -1.33 1.87 -3.12
N ASN A 114 -1.91 3.03 -3.44
CA ASN A 114 -1.38 3.88 -4.49
C ASN A 114 0.04 4.36 -4.17
N ILE A 115 0.74 4.85 -5.21
CA ILE A 115 2.06 5.45 -5.04
C ILE A 115 1.93 6.65 -4.08
N PRO A 116 2.69 6.68 -2.97
CA PRO A 116 2.59 7.76 -2.01
C PRO A 116 3.05 9.09 -2.60
N THR A 117 2.41 10.17 -2.20
CA THR A 117 2.84 11.53 -2.53
C THR A 117 3.74 12.08 -1.42
N ILE A 118 4.79 12.79 -1.83
CA ILE A 118 5.75 13.44 -0.92
C ILE A 118 5.73 14.93 -1.23
N SER A 119 5.63 15.78 -0.21
CA SER A 119 5.77 17.23 -0.37
C SER A 119 6.52 17.85 0.80
N GLY A 120 7.39 18.80 0.49
CA GLY A 120 8.26 19.45 1.46
C GLY A 120 9.35 20.23 0.75
N PRO A 121 10.33 20.77 1.50
CA PRO A 121 11.44 21.52 0.92
C PRO A 121 12.43 20.58 0.20
N GLY A 122 12.68 20.84 -1.09
CA GLY A 122 13.71 20.14 -1.88
C GLY A 122 15.13 20.72 -1.71
N ARG A 123 15.30 21.74 -0.86
CA ARG A 123 16.60 22.36 -0.55
C ARG A 123 16.67 22.77 0.90
N GLY A 124 17.84 22.58 1.50
CA GLY A 124 18.09 22.91 2.89
C GLY A 124 19.54 23.26 3.18
N ILE A 125 19.80 23.53 4.46
CA ILE A 125 21.12 23.54 5.09
C ILE A 125 21.17 22.45 6.18
N PRO A 126 22.36 21.94 6.52
CA PRO A 126 22.52 20.95 7.60
C PRO A 126 22.03 21.44 8.97
N ASP A 127 21.69 20.48 9.83
CA ASP A 127 21.26 20.65 11.23
C ASP A 127 20.00 21.51 11.42
N LYS A 128 19.30 21.81 10.34
CA LYS A 128 17.99 22.45 10.35
C LYS A 128 16.90 21.41 10.15
N LYS A 129 15.86 21.50 10.98
CA LYS A 129 14.66 20.68 10.90
C LYS A 129 13.76 21.14 9.76
N TYR A 130 13.26 20.18 8.97
CA TYR A 130 12.32 20.37 7.89
C TYR A 130 11.11 19.49 8.08
N GLU A 131 9.95 19.98 7.65
CA GLU A 131 8.70 19.26 7.72
C GLU A 131 8.33 18.73 6.33
N TYR A 132 7.90 17.48 6.27
CA TYR A 132 7.45 16.77 5.09
C TYR A 132 6.06 16.19 5.32
N LYS A 133 5.24 16.27 4.27
CA LYS A 133 3.91 15.69 4.22
C LYS A 133 3.90 14.51 3.29
N PHE A 134 3.38 13.40 3.79
CA PHE A 134 3.14 12.16 3.07
C PHE A 134 1.64 11.90 3.02
N SER A 135 1.15 11.38 1.89
CA SER A 135 -0.24 10.96 1.73
C SER A 135 -0.31 9.85 0.69
N SER A 136 -1.07 8.80 0.98
CA SER A 136 -1.42 7.77 0.03
C SER A 136 -2.86 7.32 0.28
N ILE A 137 -3.46 6.68 -0.71
CA ILE A 137 -4.79 6.12 -0.65
C ILE A 137 -4.67 4.66 -1.06
N ASP A 138 -5.20 3.81 -0.22
CA ASP A 138 -5.49 2.42 -0.54
C ASP A 138 -6.83 2.35 -1.29
N PRO A 139 -6.93 1.65 -2.43
CA PRO A 139 -8.16 1.60 -3.23
C PRO A 139 -9.37 1.06 -2.46
N GLU A 140 -9.15 0.11 -1.55
CA GLU A 140 -10.16 -0.49 -0.68
C GLU A 140 -10.37 0.30 0.62
N GLY A 141 -9.62 1.39 0.80
CA GLY A 141 -9.69 2.23 1.99
C GLY A 141 -9.01 1.63 3.20
N ASP A 142 -8.12 0.65 3.01
CA ASP A 142 -7.38 0.04 4.11
C ASP A 142 -6.43 1.00 4.81
N ASP A 143 -6.28 0.74 6.10
CA ASP A 143 -5.28 1.41 6.91
C ASP A 143 -3.88 1.10 6.33
N ILE A 144 -3.07 2.16 6.20
CA ILE A 144 -1.74 2.10 5.61
C ILE A 144 -0.68 2.56 6.60
N LYS A 145 0.50 1.96 6.51
CA LYS A 145 1.73 2.46 7.15
C LYS A 145 2.75 2.88 6.11
N TYR A 146 3.64 3.78 6.48
CA TYR A 146 4.69 4.29 5.61
C TYR A 146 6.05 3.68 5.96
N HIS A 147 6.78 3.22 4.95
CA HIS A 147 8.20 2.92 5.05
C HIS A 147 8.96 4.05 4.34
N ILE A 148 9.79 4.76 5.09
CA ILE A 148 10.46 5.98 4.63
C ILE A 148 11.97 5.81 4.79
N ASP A 149 12.69 5.95 3.67
CA ASP A 149 14.14 6.08 3.61
C ASP A 149 14.44 7.56 3.35
N TRP A 150 15.15 8.21 4.28
CA TRP A 150 15.53 9.63 4.20
C TRP A 150 16.84 9.86 3.42
N GLY A 151 17.44 8.79 2.88
CA GLY A 151 18.74 8.75 2.22
C GLY A 151 19.91 8.46 3.16
N ASP A 152 19.74 8.66 4.47
CA ASP A 152 20.72 8.39 5.51
C ASP A 152 20.17 7.58 6.71
N ASN A 153 18.84 7.42 6.80
CA ASN A 153 18.17 6.61 7.81
C ASN A 153 16.81 6.11 7.32
N ASN A 154 16.38 4.96 7.83
CA ASN A 154 15.10 4.32 7.48
C ASN A 154 14.19 4.25 8.70
N ILE A 155 12.90 4.53 8.50
CA ILE A 155 11.85 4.38 9.51
C ILE A 155 10.63 3.68 8.93
N SER A 156 9.79 3.14 9.81
CA SER A 156 8.45 2.68 9.46
C SER A 156 7.48 3.18 10.52
N THR A 157 6.29 3.57 10.09
CA THR A 157 5.24 4.07 10.99
C THR A 157 4.33 2.94 11.46
N ASP A 158 3.43 3.28 12.38
CA ASP A 158 2.22 2.49 12.64
C ASP A 158 1.23 2.65 11.46
N PHE A 159 0.15 1.87 11.51
CA PHE A 159 -0.97 1.96 10.58
C PHE A 159 -1.84 3.19 10.87
N TYR A 160 -2.31 3.83 9.80
CA TYR A 160 -3.18 4.99 9.82
C TYR A 160 -4.32 4.83 8.82
N PRO A 161 -5.47 5.45 9.08
CA PRO A 161 -6.56 5.53 8.11
C PRO A 161 -6.09 6.00 6.74
N SER A 162 -6.54 5.31 5.70
CA SER A 162 -6.24 5.64 4.32
C SER A 162 -6.57 7.09 3.96
N GLY A 163 -5.72 7.73 3.15
CA GLY A 163 -5.97 9.09 2.65
C GLY A 163 -5.68 10.23 3.64
N ILE A 164 -5.21 9.96 4.86
CA ILE A 164 -4.82 11.03 5.78
C ILE A 164 -3.44 11.59 5.45
N ASN A 165 -3.22 12.87 5.77
CA ASN A 165 -1.90 13.49 5.65
C ASN A 165 -1.05 13.17 6.88
N LEU A 166 0.08 12.51 6.68
CA LEU A 166 1.10 12.29 7.68
C LEU A 166 2.17 13.39 7.60
N TRP A 167 2.44 14.06 8.73
CA TRP A 167 3.46 15.09 8.84
C TRP A 167 4.63 14.60 9.68
N LEU A 168 5.84 14.60 9.11
CA LEU A 168 7.06 14.23 9.82
C LEU A 168 8.11 15.32 9.71
N ASN A 169 8.91 15.43 10.76
CA ASN A 169 10.03 16.34 10.81
C ASN A 169 11.34 15.57 10.69
N TYR A 170 12.24 16.03 9.82
CA TYR A 170 13.56 15.43 9.63
C TYR A 170 14.68 16.46 9.59
N THR A 171 15.88 16.05 9.97
CA THR A 171 17.09 16.87 9.99
C THR A 171 18.25 16.08 9.42
N TRP A 172 18.89 16.59 8.37
CA TRP A 172 20.15 16.06 7.87
C TRP A 172 21.33 16.80 8.50
N SER A 173 22.29 16.09 9.08
CA SER A 173 23.50 16.70 9.65
C SER A 173 24.65 16.86 8.66
N GLN A 174 24.58 16.21 7.49
CA GLN A 174 25.61 16.31 6.46
C GLN A 174 25.12 17.08 5.23
N GLN A 175 26.06 17.68 4.50
CA GLN A 175 25.82 18.29 3.19
C GLN A 175 25.82 17.20 2.13
N GLY A 176 24.93 17.29 1.14
CA GLY A 176 24.81 16.27 0.10
C GLY A 176 23.51 16.38 -0.67
N ASP A 177 23.39 15.49 -1.66
CA ASP A 177 22.15 15.27 -2.40
C ASP A 177 21.53 14.00 -1.81
N PHE A 178 20.32 14.12 -1.26
CA PHE A 178 19.59 13.03 -0.63
C PHE A 178 18.34 12.74 -1.45
N THR A 179 17.94 11.47 -1.49
CA THR A 179 16.69 11.03 -2.10
C THR A 179 15.83 10.41 -1.01
N ILE A 180 14.71 11.06 -0.69
CA ILE A 180 13.68 10.45 0.15
C ILE A 180 12.98 9.40 -0.71
N LYS A 181 12.86 8.17 -0.21
CA LYS A 181 12.08 7.11 -0.85
C LYS A 181 10.97 6.66 0.09
N VAL A 182 9.77 6.50 -0.45
CA VAL A 182 8.61 6.10 0.34
C VAL A 182 7.81 5.05 -0.39
N LYS A 183 7.42 4.02 0.36
CA LYS A 183 6.40 3.04 -0.03
C LYS A 183 5.40 2.90 1.11
N THR A 184 4.18 2.53 0.79
CA THR A 184 3.12 2.27 1.77
C THR A 184 2.74 0.79 1.75
N GLU A 185 2.45 0.24 2.93
CA GLU A 185 1.97 -1.13 3.11
C GLU A 185 0.58 -1.04 3.76
N ASP A 186 -0.39 -1.80 3.26
CA ASP A 186 -1.73 -1.93 3.86
C ASP A 186 -1.75 -2.96 5.00
N ILE A 187 -2.90 -3.08 5.68
CA ILE A 187 -3.08 -4.03 6.79
C ILE A 187 -3.02 -5.50 6.35
N CYS A 188 -3.25 -5.76 5.06
CA CYS A 188 -3.19 -7.07 4.43
C CYS A 188 -1.75 -7.44 3.99
N GLY A 189 -0.80 -6.50 4.07
CA GLY A 189 0.61 -6.66 3.75
C GLY A 189 0.99 -6.40 2.29
N LEU A 190 0.09 -5.90 1.44
CA LEU A 190 0.48 -5.48 0.08
C LEU A 190 1.15 -4.11 0.11
N VAL A 191 2.08 -3.91 -0.82
CA VAL A 191 2.99 -2.77 -0.81
C VAL A 191 2.88 -1.98 -2.11
N SER A 192 2.79 -0.65 -2.00
CA SER A 192 2.77 0.28 -3.12
C SER A 192 4.08 0.26 -3.92
N PRO A 193 4.06 0.76 -5.16
CA PRO A 193 5.29 1.19 -5.81
C PRO A 193 5.98 2.32 -5.02
N GLU A 194 7.28 2.46 -5.21
CA GLU A 194 8.11 3.44 -4.50
C GLU A 194 8.00 4.84 -5.12
N ALA A 195 7.77 5.85 -4.28
CA ALA A 195 7.87 7.26 -4.62
C ALA A 195 9.23 7.82 -4.20
N THR A 196 9.75 8.78 -4.95
CA THR A 196 11.02 9.43 -4.65
C THR A 196 10.91 10.96 -4.63
N PHE A 197 11.71 11.61 -3.79
CA PHE A 197 11.79 13.07 -3.69
C PHE A 197 13.22 13.52 -3.39
N GLU A 198 13.77 14.41 -4.22
CA GLU A 198 15.15 14.89 -4.08
C GLU A 198 15.28 16.07 -3.12
N VAL A 199 16.31 16.04 -2.27
CA VAL A 199 16.64 17.10 -1.31
C VAL A 199 18.12 17.45 -1.42
N ILE A 200 18.43 18.71 -1.69
CA ILE A 200 19.80 19.19 -1.87
C ILE A 200 20.24 20.07 -0.70
N LEU A 201 21.32 19.67 -0.01
CA LEU A 201 22.01 20.45 1.01
C LEU A 201 23.37 20.92 0.46
N PRO A 202 23.43 22.13 -0.15
CA PRO A 202 24.62 22.59 -0.83
C PRO A 202 25.77 22.81 0.13
N ARG A 203 26.99 22.63 -0.38
CA ARG A 203 28.20 22.91 0.38
C ARG A 203 28.34 24.41 0.64
N THR A 204 28.16 24.85 1.87
CA THR A 204 28.57 26.19 2.27
C THR A 204 30.10 26.23 2.31
N LYS A 205 30.73 26.83 1.30
CA LYS A 205 32.14 27.24 1.45
C LYS A 205 32.20 28.19 2.64
N LYS A 206 32.89 27.81 3.72
CA LYS A 206 33.42 28.83 4.65
C LYS A 206 34.33 29.70 3.81
N ALA A 207 33.97 30.96 3.61
CA ALA A 207 34.92 31.94 3.11
C ALA A 207 36.01 32.05 4.17
N SER A 208 37.12 31.34 3.98
CA SER A 208 38.35 31.61 4.71
C SER A 208 38.62 33.08 4.48
N ILE A 209 38.69 33.88 5.54
CA ILE A 209 39.23 35.25 5.45
C ILE A 209 40.55 35.09 4.71
N ILE A 210 40.62 35.57 3.47
CA ILE A 210 41.84 35.49 2.67
C ILE A 210 42.85 36.33 3.43
N THR A 211 43.75 35.70 4.17
CA THR A 211 44.92 36.37 4.71
C THR A 211 45.76 36.74 3.51
N ILE A 212 45.59 37.96 3.02
CA ILE A 212 46.37 38.50 1.91
C ILE A 212 47.86 38.41 2.30
N PRO A 213 48.69 37.63 1.59
CA PRO A 213 50.12 37.55 1.89
C PRO A 213 50.75 38.94 1.91
N ASN A 214 51.67 39.21 2.83
CA ASN A 214 52.30 40.54 2.98
C ASN A 214 52.88 41.11 1.67
N PHE A 215 53.28 40.24 0.74
CA PHE A 215 53.66 40.59 -0.63
C PHE A 215 52.61 41.46 -1.34
N PHE A 216 51.33 41.09 -1.25
CA PHE A 216 50.24 41.84 -1.88
C PHE A 216 49.88 43.12 -1.12
N LYS A 217 50.05 43.16 0.22
CA LYS A 217 49.92 44.41 1.00
C LYS A 217 50.97 45.45 0.58
N GLN A 218 52.20 45.02 0.30
CA GLN A 218 53.30 45.91 -0.10
C GLN A 218 53.24 46.34 -1.58
N HIS A 219 52.44 45.66 -2.41
CA HIS A 219 52.38 45.86 -3.86
C HIS A 219 50.97 46.23 -4.39
N LEU A 220 50.06 46.68 -3.51
CA LEU A 220 48.69 47.10 -3.83
C LEU A 220 48.58 48.17 -4.94
N ASN A 221 49.64 48.94 -5.18
CA ASN A 221 49.68 49.97 -6.22
C ASN A 221 50.15 49.45 -7.60
N LEU A 222 50.59 48.20 -7.71
CA LEU A 222 51.10 47.64 -8.97
C LEU A 222 50.00 47.03 -9.85
N PHE A 223 48.79 46.80 -9.33
CA PHE A 223 47.71 46.14 -10.07
C PHE A 223 46.36 46.84 -9.87
N SER A 224 45.99 47.75 -10.78
CA SER A 224 44.71 48.50 -10.73
C SER A 224 43.48 47.60 -10.66
N ILE A 225 43.54 46.40 -11.22
CA ILE A 225 42.42 45.44 -11.22
C ILE A 225 42.15 44.85 -9.82
N PHE A 226 43.18 44.76 -8.98
CA PHE A 226 43.05 44.27 -7.60
C PHE A 226 42.31 45.27 -6.69
N LYS A 227 42.43 46.59 -6.95
CA LYS A 227 41.65 47.63 -6.25
C LYS A 227 40.14 47.55 -6.55
N LEU A 228 39.77 47.09 -7.74
CA LEU A 228 38.35 46.89 -8.08
C LEU A 228 37.78 45.63 -7.43
N PHE A 229 38.59 44.58 -7.33
CA PHE A 229 38.20 43.31 -6.71
C PHE A 229 37.97 43.44 -5.19
N LEU A 230 38.83 44.16 -4.48
CA LEU A 230 38.73 44.33 -3.04
C LEU A 230 37.64 45.35 -2.63
N TYR A 231 37.37 46.38 -3.44
CA TYR A 231 36.23 47.30 -3.25
C TYR A 231 34.89 46.55 -3.32
N ARG A 232 34.74 45.62 -4.27
CA ARG A 232 33.54 44.77 -4.37
C ARG A 232 33.37 43.78 -3.22
N LEU A 233 34.42 43.52 -2.44
CA LEU A 233 34.39 42.68 -1.24
C LEU A 233 34.13 43.49 0.05
N GLY A 234 33.92 44.81 -0.03
CA GLY A 234 33.60 45.66 1.12
C GLY A 234 34.77 45.91 2.07
N LEU A 235 36.01 45.61 1.64
CA LEU A 235 37.22 45.81 2.41
C LEU A 235 37.82 47.17 2.04
N ASN A 236 37.63 48.18 2.89
CA ASN A 236 38.37 49.45 2.76
C ASN A 236 39.84 49.23 3.15
N TYR A 237 40.76 49.71 2.31
CA TYR A 237 42.21 49.73 2.57
C TYR A 237 42.61 50.96 3.36
#